data_AF-A0A535XG77-F1
#
_entry.id   AF-A0A535XG77-F1
#
_cell.length_a   1.000
_cell.length_b   1.000
_cell.length_c   1.000
_cell.angle_alpha   90.00
_cell.angle_beta   90.00
_cell.angle_gamma   90.00
#
_symmetry.space_group_name_H-M   'P 1'
#
loop_
_entity.id
_entity.type
_entity.pdbx_description
1 polymer ?
#
loop_
_entity_poly.entity_id
_entity_poly.type
_entity_poly.pdbx_seq_one_letter_code
_entity_poly.pdbx_strand_id
1 'polypeptide(L)'
;MRITFAAAEVAPYAKVGGLADVAGSLPQALAALGNEVSVYVPYHRTIDAAKYAIPTSGRTHSVPYGAAHARIEYPEIVRERVRTVFVRSFRIGRDKVYGFPDDAKRYALFCRAVLADLAAAPPDVVHAHDWHAALLVPLAARARELRGSATAFTIHNLAYQGRTNAEVLRLVGLPRARLSVEGRDEANPMARAIATADVVSTVSERYAEEILTPEFGEGLDGLLRDRRDDLWGITNGIDTTFFDPARDPHIAAHYSADDQRGKAACKAVLQKESGLVVDAAAPVFGVIGRLVEQKGVDLLTAVAPWLLEKGAQLVVLGSGDPSYEAKWRELAASTKGRLALTLGFDAALAQRIYAGADFFLMPSRFEPCGLGQLISLRYGTIPVVRAVGGLANTVHDVDAHAGKGNGFSFTPYEPAAFADAIQRALHRYRADGEPWSALRARAMREDHSWTASAKRYVEMYAAASKARRAA
;
A
#
# COMPACT_ATOMS: atom_id res chain seq x y z
N MET A 1 15.34 -18.01 -7.52
CA MET A 1 14.16 -18.81 -7.13
C MET A 1 13.02 -18.52 -8.10
N ARG A 2 12.08 -19.46 -8.24
CA ARG A 2 10.78 -19.26 -8.90
C ARG A 2 9.76 -18.83 -7.85
N ILE A 3 9.31 -17.59 -7.94
CA ILE A 3 8.43 -16.96 -6.95
C ILE A 3 7.11 -16.59 -7.64
N THR A 4 6.00 -17.04 -7.06
CA THR A 4 4.66 -16.71 -7.53
C THR A 4 3.94 -15.82 -6.53
N PHE A 5 3.56 -14.63 -6.98
CA PHE A 5 2.70 -13.70 -6.25
C PHE A 5 1.24 -13.96 -6.61
N ALA A 6 0.35 -13.81 -5.63
CA ALA A 6 -1.09 -13.71 -5.85
C ALA A 6 -1.64 -12.52 -5.08
N ALA A 7 -2.27 -11.58 -5.79
CA ALA A 7 -2.83 -10.35 -5.22
C ALA A 7 -4.13 -9.95 -5.92
N ALA A 8 -5.02 -9.26 -5.21
CA ALA A 8 -6.24 -8.72 -5.80
C ALA A 8 -5.99 -7.57 -6.78
N GLU A 9 -4.86 -6.88 -6.63
CA GLU A 9 -4.51 -5.64 -7.30
C GLU A 9 -3.04 -5.69 -7.71
N VAL A 10 -2.73 -5.15 -8.88
CA VAL A 10 -1.37 -5.06 -9.44
C VAL A 10 -1.32 -3.83 -10.33
N ALA A 11 -0.47 -2.86 -9.98
CA ALA A 11 -0.22 -1.71 -10.85
C ALA A 11 0.59 -2.14 -12.09
N PRO A 12 0.30 -1.61 -13.29
CA PRO A 12 -0.70 -0.57 -13.61
C PRO A 12 -2.08 -1.13 -14.00
N TYR A 13 -2.31 -2.45 -13.88
CA TYR A 13 -3.49 -3.12 -14.42
C TYR A 13 -4.76 -2.85 -13.61
N ALA A 14 -4.68 -3.00 -12.28
CA ALA A 14 -5.78 -2.78 -11.36
C ALA A 14 -5.25 -2.20 -10.05
N LYS A 15 -5.63 -0.96 -9.72
CA LYS A 15 -5.14 -0.21 -8.57
C LYS A 15 -6.27 0.48 -7.81
N VAL A 16 -6.33 0.22 -6.52
CA VAL A 16 -7.19 0.87 -5.53
C VAL A 16 -6.36 1.36 -4.34
N GLY A 17 -5.44 0.54 -3.84
CA GLY A 17 -4.60 0.86 -2.69
C GLY A 17 -3.10 0.61 -2.90
N GLY A 18 -2.34 0.73 -1.81
CA GLY A 18 -0.89 0.52 -1.83
C GLY A 18 -0.46 -0.91 -2.17
N LEU A 19 -1.33 -1.91 -1.95
CA LEU A 19 -1.08 -3.28 -2.38
C LEU A 19 -0.76 -3.36 -3.88
N ALA A 20 -1.48 -2.59 -4.71
CA ALA A 20 -1.25 -2.57 -6.15
C ALA A 20 0.18 -2.12 -6.50
N ASP A 21 0.70 -1.13 -5.78
CA ASP A 21 2.04 -0.61 -5.99
C ASP A 21 3.09 -1.65 -5.58
N VAL A 22 2.91 -2.30 -4.42
CA VAL A 22 3.80 -3.39 -3.98
C VAL A 22 3.80 -4.53 -4.99
N ALA A 23 2.62 -5.04 -5.36
CA ALA A 23 2.51 -6.15 -6.30
C ALA A 23 2.90 -5.79 -7.75
N GLY A 24 2.96 -4.49 -8.08
CA GLY A 24 3.42 -4.01 -9.39
C GLY A 24 4.94 -3.83 -9.48
N SER A 25 5.62 -3.47 -8.37
CA SER A 25 7.02 -3.03 -8.39
C SER A 25 8.00 -3.93 -7.63
N LEU A 26 7.60 -4.55 -6.50
CA LEU A 26 8.45 -5.54 -5.80
C LEU A 26 8.81 -6.75 -6.70
N PRO A 27 7.89 -7.32 -7.51
CA PRO A 27 8.24 -8.38 -8.46
C PRO A 27 9.35 -8.02 -9.43
N GLN A 28 9.38 -6.77 -9.90
CA GLN A 28 10.42 -6.28 -10.82
C GLN A 28 11.77 -6.21 -10.11
N ALA A 29 11.80 -5.71 -8.87
CA ALA A 29 13.02 -5.67 -8.07
C ALA A 29 13.56 -7.07 -7.75
N LEU A 30 12.68 -8.02 -7.45
CA LEU A 30 13.06 -9.43 -7.26
C LEU A 30 13.59 -10.08 -8.54
N ALA A 31 13.00 -9.76 -9.70
CA ALA A 31 13.49 -10.21 -11.00
C ALA A 31 14.86 -9.61 -11.35
N ALA A 32 15.09 -8.35 -11.00
CA ALA A 32 16.39 -7.70 -11.13
C ALA A 32 17.48 -8.37 -10.27
N LEU A 33 17.10 -8.97 -9.13
CA LEU A 33 17.97 -9.81 -8.30
C LEU A 33 18.15 -11.24 -8.85
N GLY A 34 17.68 -11.54 -10.07
CA GLY A 34 17.88 -12.83 -10.74
C GLY A 34 16.83 -13.89 -10.43
N ASN A 35 15.69 -13.53 -9.82
CA ASN A 35 14.59 -14.46 -9.60
C ASN A 35 13.66 -14.55 -10.82
N GLU A 36 13.02 -15.70 -10.98
CA GLU A 36 11.92 -15.87 -11.93
C GLU A 36 10.62 -15.54 -11.19
N VAL A 37 9.97 -14.44 -11.57
CA VAL A 37 8.81 -13.93 -10.83
C VAL A 37 7.57 -13.96 -11.70
N SER A 38 6.50 -14.52 -11.13
CA SER A 38 5.16 -14.48 -11.72
C SER A 38 4.17 -13.80 -10.79
N VAL A 39 3.19 -13.08 -11.33
CA VAL A 39 2.16 -12.39 -10.57
C VAL A 39 0.80 -12.77 -11.11
N TYR A 40 -0.04 -13.35 -10.26
CA TYR A 40 -1.43 -13.68 -10.57
C TYR A 40 -2.34 -12.59 -10.05
N VAL A 41 -3.20 -12.09 -10.94
CA VAL A 41 -4.19 -11.06 -10.63
C VAL A 41 -5.55 -11.47 -11.21
N PRO A 42 -6.67 -11.22 -10.51
CA PRO A 42 -7.99 -11.37 -11.11
C PRO A 42 -8.13 -10.52 -12.37
N TYR A 43 -8.73 -11.06 -13.43
CA TYR A 43 -9.01 -10.26 -14.62
C TYR A 43 -10.27 -9.41 -14.43
N HIS A 44 -10.11 -8.29 -13.72
CA HIS A 44 -11.18 -7.31 -13.49
C HIS A 44 -11.61 -6.65 -14.80
N ARG A 45 -12.89 -6.28 -14.91
CA ARG A 45 -13.44 -5.65 -16.11
C ARG A 45 -12.92 -4.23 -16.35
N THR A 46 -12.35 -3.62 -15.31
CA THR A 46 -11.67 -2.31 -15.39
C THR A 46 -10.30 -2.39 -16.05
N ILE A 47 -9.74 -3.58 -16.28
CA ILE A 47 -8.44 -3.75 -16.93
C ILE A 47 -8.60 -3.50 -18.43
N ASP A 48 -7.90 -2.49 -18.93
CA ASP A 48 -7.84 -2.18 -20.36
C ASP A 48 -6.89 -3.14 -21.08
N ALA A 49 -7.48 -4.19 -21.66
CA ALA A 49 -6.76 -5.22 -22.38
C ALA A 49 -5.95 -4.67 -23.56
N ALA A 50 -6.51 -3.71 -24.30
CA ALA A 50 -5.90 -3.14 -25.49
C ALA A 50 -4.69 -2.29 -25.10
N LYS A 51 -4.85 -1.40 -24.11
CA LYS A 51 -3.76 -0.56 -23.57
C LYS A 51 -2.56 -1.39 -23.11
N TYR A 52 -2.82 -2.54 -22.49
CA TYR A 52 -1.76 -3.38 -21.93
C TYR A 52 -1.33 -4.55 -22.82
N ALA A 53 -1.87 -4.65 -24.04
CA ALA A 53 -1.62 -5.74 -24.99
C ALA A 53 -1.86 -7.13 -24.38
N ILE A 54 -2.91 -7.26 -23.56
CA ILE A 54 -3.28 -8.53 -22.94
C ILE A 54 -3.96 -9.41 -24.00
N PRO A 55 -3.49 -10.65 -24.23
CA PRO A 55 -4.11 -11.55 -25.19
C PRO A 55 -5.61 -11.76 -24.94
N THR A 56 -6.37 -11.86 -26.03
CA THR A 56 -7.82 -12.13 -25.95
C THR A 56 -8.13 -13.55 -25.52
N SER A 57 -7.17 -14.47 -25.61
CA SER A 57 -7.30 -15.85 -25.14
C SER A 57 -6.06 -16.31 -24.38
N GLY A 58 -6.21 -17.39 -23.61
CA GLY A 58 -5.12 -18.03 -22.89
C GLY A 58 -5.39 -19.51 -22.65
N ARG A 59 -4.46 -20.18 -21.97
CA ARG A 59 -4.68 -21.56 -21.52
C ARG A 59 -5.92 -21.65 -20.63
N THR A 60 -6.59 -22.79 -20.64
CA THR A 60 -7.84 -22.99 -19.90
C THR A 60 -7.72 -24.19 -18.97
N HIS A 61 -8.21 -24.04 -17.74
CA HIS A 61 -8.36 -25.15 -16.78
C HIS A 61 -9.81 -25.30 -16.32
N SER A 62 -10.21 -26.54 -16.04
CA SER A 62 -11.45 -26.85 -15.31
C SER A 62 -11.12 -27.00 -13.83
N VAL A 63 -11.60 -26.07 -13.00
CA VAL A 63 -11.21 -25.94 -11.60
C VAL A 63 -12.35 -26.36 -10.69
N PRO A 64 -12.17 -27.30 -9.75
CA PRO A 64 -13.19 -27.66 -8.77
C PRO A 64 -13.63 -26.46 -7.91
N TYR A 65 -14.94 -26.29 -7.75
CA TYR A 65 -15.53 -25.24 -6.93
C TYR A 65 -16.87 -25.69 -6.33
N GLY A 66 -16.82 -26.17 -5.09
CA GLY A 66 -17.95 -26.87 -4.46
C GLY A 66 -18.28 -28.17 -5.20
N ALA A 67 -19.56 -28.36 -5.53
CA ALA A 67 -20.02 -29.54 -6.30
C ALA A 67 -19.86 -29.37 -7.82
N ALA A 68 -19.40 -28.21 -8.29
CA ALA A 68 -19.28 -27.89 -9.70
C ALA A 68 -17.81 -27.67 -10.10
N HIS A 69 -17.58 -27.46 -11.40
CA HIS A 69 -16.31 -26.98 -11.92
C HIS A 69 -16.49 -25.61 -12.55
N ALA A 70 -15.50 -24.74 -12.38
CA ALA A 70 -15.41 -23.45 -13.03
C ALA A 70 -14.38 -23.53 -14.16
N ARG A 71 -14.77 -23.10 -15.36
CA ARG A 71 -13.82 -22.88 -16.46
C ARG A 71 -13.07 -21.57 -16.20
N ILE A 72 -11.74 -21.66 -16.14
CA ILE A 72 -10.85 -20.52 -15.92
C ILE A 72 -9.90 -20.40 -17.11
N GLU A 73 -9.71 -19.18 -17.59
CA GLU A 73 -8.74 -18.84 -18.64
C GLU A 73 -7.61 -17.99 -18.06
N TYR A 74 -6.38 -18.18 -18.55
CA TYR A 74 -5.18 -17.51 -18.06
C TYR A 74 -4.41 -16.81 -19.20
N PRO A 75 -4.90 -15.67 -19.72
CA PRO A 75 -4.08 -14.81 -20.56
C PRO A 75 -2.89 -14.30 -19.77
N GLU A 76 -1.76 -14.11 -20.42
CA GLU A 76 -0.54 -13.66 -19.75
C GLU A 76 0.30 -12.74 -20.64
N ILE A 77 1.14 -11.95 -19.98
CA ILE A 77 2.14 -11.10 -20.62
C ILE A 77 3.44 -11.17 -19.82
N VAL A 78 4.55 -10.83 -20.46
CA VAL A 78 5.83 -10.61 -19.78
C VAL A 78 6.24 -9.16 -19.99
N ARG A 79 6.49 -8.43 -18.89
CA ARG A 79 7.02 -7.06 -18.89
C ARG A 79 8.07 -6.94 -17.80
N GLU A 80 9.17 -6.24 -18.07
CA GLU A 80 10.27 -6.06 -17.10
C GLU A 80 10.71 -7.38 -16.42
N ARG A 81 10.79 -8.47 -17.20
CA ARG A 81 11.14 -9.84 -16.75
C ARG A 81 10.14 -10.46 -15.75
N VAL A 82 8.99 -9.83 -15.52
CA VAL A 82 7.91 -10.36 -14.68
C VAL A 82 6.80 -10.93 -15.57
N ARG A 83 6.39 -12.17 -15.28
CA ARG A 83 5.25 -12.83 -15.94
C ARG A 83 3.96 -12.50 -15.20
N THR A 84 3.09 -11.71 -15.80
CA THR A 84 1.78 -11.39 -15.22
C THR A 84 0.70 -12.29 -15.83
N VAL A 85 -0.03 -13.00 -14.98
CA VAL A 85 -1.10 -13.92 -15.36
C VAL A 85 -2.45 -13.37 -14.91
N PHE A 86 -3.37 -13.21 -15.84
CA PHE A 86 -4.72 -12.69 -15.59
C PHE A 86 -5.70 -13.86 -15.40
N VAL A 87 -6.26 -14.01 -14.20
CA VAL A 87 -7.20 -15.10 -13.91
C VAL A 87 -8.60 -14.69 -14.35
N ARG A 88 -9.01 -15.17 -15.53
CA ARG A 88 -10.27 -14.80 -16.16
C ARG A 88 -11.36 -15.84 -15.92
N SER A 89 -12.46 -15.40 -15.34
CA SER A 89 -13.71 -16.16 -15.21
C SER A 89 -14.89 -15.21 -15.00
N PHE A 90 -16.09 -15.59 -15.45
CA PHE A 90 -17.31 -14.79 -15.24
C PHE A 90 -17.63 -14.57 -13.74
N ARG A 91 -17.15 -15.46 -12.86
CA ARG A 91 -17.31 -15.36 -11.41
C ARG A 91 -16.24 -14.48 -10.74
N ILE A 92 -15.16 -14.15 -11.46
CA ILE A 92 -14.01 -13.40 -10.95
C ILE A 92 -14.02 -11.96 -11.46
N GLY A 93 -14.18 -11.75 -12.76
CA GLY A 93 -14.16 -10.42 -13.35
C GLY A 93 -15.37 -9.58 -12.95
N ARG A 94 -15.11 -8.42 -12.34
CA ARG A 94 -16.11 -7.43 -11.89
C ARG A 94 -15.69 -6.02 -12.28
N ASP A 95 -16.62 -5.07 -12.17
CA ASP A 95 -16.43 -3.65 -12.53
C ASP A 95 -15.72 -2.84 -11.42
N LYS A 96 -15.42 -3.48 -10.29
CA LYS A 96 -14.55 -2.96 -9.23
C LYS A 96 -13.65 -4.08 -8.75
N VAL A 97 -12.52 -3.71 -8.14
CA VAL A 97 -11.62 -4.70 -7.56
C VAL A 97 -12.31 -5.45 -6.44
N TYR A 98 -12.94 -4.78 -5.48
CA TYR A 98 -13.68 -5.36 -4.34
C TYR A 98 -14.84 -4.45 -3.89
N GLY A 99 -15.60 -4.89 -2.89
CA GLY A 99 -16.78 -4.23 -2.34
C GLY A 99 -18.10 -4.93 -2.70
N PHE A 100 -18.07 -6.18 -3.16
CA PHE A 100 -19.27 -6.94 -3.50
C PHE A 100 -19.67 -7.92 -2.39
N PRO A 101 -20.97 -8.19 -2.19
CA PRO A 101 -21.43 -9.15 -1.19
C PRO A 101 -20.88 -10.58 -1.37
N ASP A 102 -20.51 -10.96 -2.59
CA ASP A 102 -19.97 -12.28 -2.94
C ASP A 102 -18.43 -12.34 -2.99
N ASP A 103 -17.72 -11.30 -2.54
CA ASP A 103 -16.26 -11.21 -2.68
C ASP A 103 -15.51 -12.39 -2.08
N ALA A 104 -15.92 -12.88 -0.91
CA ALA A 104 -15.29 -14.04 -0.31
C ALA A 104 -15.35 -15.28 -1.22
N LYS A 105 -16.49 -15.51 -1.88
CA LYS A 105 -16.66 -16.61 -2.86
C LYS A 105 -15.78 -16.36 -4.08
N ARG A 106 -15.79 -15.13 -4.59
CA ARG A 106 -14.98 -14.70 -5.74
C ARG A 106 -13.48 -14.93 -5.54
N TYR A 107 -12.95 -14.48 -4.42
CA TYR A 107 -11.53 -14.59 -4.09
C TYR A 107 -11.11 -16.01 -3.68
N ALA A 108 -12.03 -16.80 -3.11
CA ALA A 108 -11.79 -18.21 -2.91
C ALA A 108 -11.64 -18.96 -4.26
N LEU A 109 -12.49 -18.66 -5.25
CA LEU A 109 -12.33 -19.20 -6.59
C LEU A 109 -11.01 -18.73 -7.23
N PHE A 110 -10.62 -17.47 -7.05
CA PHE A 110 -9.32 -16.96 -7.50
C PHE A 110 -8.17 -17.77 -6.89
N CYS A 111 -8.15 -18.01 -5.58
CA CYS A 111 -7.14 -18.84 -4.93
C CYS A 111 -7.10 -20.26 -5.51
N ARG A 112 -8.26 -20.86 -5.80
CA ARG A 112 -8.34 -22.19 -6.41
C ARG A 112 -7.87 -22.23 -7.85
N ALA A 113 -8.16 -21.20 -8.62
CA ALA A 113 -7.66 -21.06 -9.97
C ALA A 113 -6.13 -20.97 -10.00
N VAL A 114 -5.54 -20.10 -9.16
CA VAL A 114 -4.08 -20.00 -9.05
C VAL A 114 -3.47 -21.35 -8.69
N LEU A 115 -3.99 -22.05 -7.68
CA LEU A 115 -3.49 -23.37 -7.30
C LEU A 115 -3.51 -24.36 -8.48
N ALA A 116 -4.60 -24.42 -9.23
CA ALA A 116 -4.77 -25.34 -10.36
C ALA A 116 -3.74 -25.09 -11.46
N ASP A 117 -3.38 -23.83 -11.70
CA ASP A 117 -2.36 -23.46 -12.68
C ASP A 117 -0.93 -23.80 -12.19
N LEU A 118 -0.66 -23.59 -10.89
CA LEU A 118 0.65 -23.90 -10.30
C LEU A 118 0.96 -25.39 -10.23
N ALA A 119 -0.06 -26.26 -10.21
CA ALA A 119 0.13 -27.71 -10.18
C ALA A 119 0.92 -28.24 -11.39
N ALA A 120 0.87 -27.55 -12.54
CA ALA A 120 1.61 -27.93 -13.76
C ALA A 120 3.10 -27.55 -13.69
N ALA A 121 3.43 -26.49 -12.97
CA ALA A 121 4.80 -26.00 -12.80
C ALA A 121 4.98 -25.39 -11.39
N PRO A 122 5.16 -26.24 -10.36
CA PRO A 122 5.23 -25.77 -8.98
C PRO A 122 6.39 -24.78 -8.77
N PRO A 123 6.14 -23.60 -8.16
CA PRO A 123 7.19 -22.64 -7.86
C PRO A 123 7.99 -23.06 -6.62
N ASP A 124 9.10 -22.38 -6.35
CA ASP A 124 9.82 -22.54 -5.08
C ASP A 124 9.05 -21.88 -3.93
N VAL A 125 8.41 -20.73 -4.21
CA VAL A 125 7.61 -19.97 -3.23
C VAL A 125 6.28 -19.52 -3.81
N VAL A 126 5.20 -19.74 -3.06
CA VAL A 126 3.87 -19.15 -3.26
C VAL A 126 3.68 -18.02 -2.25
N HIS A 127 3.57 -16.79 -2.74
CA HIS A 127 3.46 -15.58 -1.94
C HIS A 127 2.08 -14.94 -2.11
N ALA A 128 1.24 -15.06 -1.08
CA ALA A 128 -0.11 -14.52 -1.08
C ALA A 128 -0.18 -13.17 -0.35
N HIS A 129 -0.94 -12.23 -0.91
CA HIS A 129 -1.08 -10.89 -0.37
C HIS A 129 -2.53 -10.61 0.08
N ASP A 130 -2.68 -10.23 1.35
CA ASP A 130 -3.95 -9.91 2.01
C ASP A 130 -5.02 -11.02 1.94
N TRP A 131 -6.16 -10.76 2.58
CA TRP A 131 -7.27 -11.70 2.70
C TRP A 131 -7.78 -12.26 1.35
N HIS A 132 -7.63 -11.48 0.27
CA HIS A 132 -8.05 -11.84 -1.08
C HIS A 132 -7.32 -13.06 -1.65
N ALA A 133 -6.03 -13.21 -1.34
CA ALA A 133 -5.22 -14.35 -1.75
C ALA A 133 -4.95 -15.31 -0.58
N ALA A 134 -5.38 -14.98 0.63
CA ALA A 134 -5.02 -15.70 1.85
C ALA A 134 -5.38 -17.19 1.81
N LEU A 135 -6.53 -17.58 1.24
CA LEU A 135 -6.89 -19.00 1.15
C LEU A 135 -5.94 -19.80 0.25
N LEU A 136 -5.16 -19.17 -0.65
CA LEU A 136 -4.15 -19.88 -1.45
C LEU A 136 -3.10 -20.55 -0.57
N VAL A 137 -2.78 -19.98 0.59
CA VAL A 137 -1.75 -20.50 1.51
C VAL A 137 -2.11 -21.89 2.05
N PRO A 138 -3.23 -22.09 2.79
CA PRO A 138 -3.61 -23.41 3.27
C PRO A 138 -3.97 -24.38 2.13
N LEU A 139 -4.33 -23.85 0.95
CA LEU A 139 -4.55 -24.66 -0.24
C LEU A 139 -3.25 -25.24 -0.81
N ALA A 140 -2.22 -24.40 -0.97
CA ALA A 140 -0.90 -24.80 -1.43
C ALA A 140 -0.24 -25.76 -0.44
N ALA A 141 -0.31 -25.46 0.86
CA ALA A 141 0.26 -26.30 1.92
C ALA A 141 -0.34 -27.73 1.96
N ARG A 142 -1.55 -27.94 1.42
CA ARG A 142 -2.23 -29.24 1.36
C ARG A 142 -2.14 -29.93 -0.01
N ALA A 143 -1.74 -29.20 -1.05
CA ALA A 143 -1.68 -29.74 -2.41
C ALA A 143 -0.47 -30.67 -2.57
N ARG A 144 -0.68 -31.84 -3.19
CA ARG A 144 0.38 -32.84 -3.33
C ARG A 144 1.49 -32.34 -4.26
N GLU A 145 1.09 -31.63 -5.31
CA GLU A 145 1.93 -31.10 -6.37
C GLU A 145 2.82 -29.96 -5.88
N LEU A 146 2.39 -29.23 -4.84
CA LEU A 146 3.12 -28.11 -4.24
C LEU A 146 3.80 -28.48 -2.91
N ARG A 147 3.98 -29.77 -2.59
CA ARG A 147 4.64 -30.20 -1.33
C ARG A 147 6.04 -29.60 -1.13
N GLY A 148 6.76 -29.34 -2.21
CA GLY A 148 8.09 -28.70 -2.16
C GLY A 148 8.07 -27.18 -2.19
N SER A 149 6.91 -26.56 -2.42
CA SER A 149 6.76 -25.10 -2.49
C SER A 149 6.58 -24.53 -1.09
N ALA A 150 7.42 -23.58 -0.71
CA ALA A 150 7.18 -22.80 0.50
C ALA A 150 6.05 -21.79 0.29
N THR A 151 5.43 -21.37 1.38
CA THR A 151 4.33 -20.42 1.41
C THR A 151 4.70 -19.20 2.24
N ALA A 152 4.49 -18.02 1.67
CA ALA A 152 4.65 -16.76 2.34
C ALA A 152 3.32 -16.00 2.29
N PHE A 153 3.03 -15.25 3.35
CA PHE A 153 1.83 -14.43 3.43
C PHE A 153 2.16 -13.01 3.91
N THR A 154 1.89 -11.98 3.10
CA THR A 154 2.05 -10.58 3.51
C THR A 154 0.71 -9.95 3.89
N ILE A 155 0.68 -9.33 5.07
CA ILE A 155 -0.39 -8.48 5.58
C ILE A 155 -0.07 -7.02 5.23
N HIS A 156 -0.88 -6.40 4.37
CA HIS A 156 -0.76 -4.96 4.04
C HIS A 156 -1.66 -4.11 4.91
N ASN A 157 -2.79 -4.67 5.37
CA ASN A 157 -3.69 -4.01 6.29
C ASN A 157 -4.53 -5.01 7.07
N LEU A 158 -4.28 -5.11 8.39
CA LEU A 158 -4.94 -6.07 9.27
C LEU A 158 -6.42 -5.77 9.53
N ALA A 159 -6.88 -4.55 9.25
CA ALA A 159 -8.29 -4.18 9.40
C ALA A 159 -9.20 -4.90 8.39
N TYR A 160 -8.66 -5.40 7.27
CA TYR A 160 -9.41 -6.10 6.24
C TYR A 160 -9.04 -7.58 6.21
N GLN A 161 -9.75 -8.40 6.99
CA GLN A 161 -9.40 -9.82 7.20
C GLN A 161 -10.19 -10.79 6.30
N GLY A 162 -11.21 -10.30 5.59
CA GLY A 162 -12.07 -11.13 4.75
C GLY A 162 -13.02 -12.06 5.52
N ARG A 163 -13.35 -11.74 6.78
CA ARG A 163 -14.26 -12.53 7.62
C ARG A 163 -15.57 -12.80 6.87
N THR A 164 -15.98 -14.06 6.83
CA THR A 164 -17.11 -14.51 6.02
C THR A 164 -17.73 -15.80 6.57
N ASN A 165 -18.77 -16.31 5.93
CA ASN A 165 -19.36 -17.59 6.29
C ASN A 165 -18.42 -18.76 5.91
N ALA A 166 -18.29 -19.74 6.81
CA ALA A 166 -17.44 -20.92 6.65
C ALA A 166 -17.78 -21.81 5.44
N GLU A 167 -18.94 -21.62 4.80
CA GLU A 167 -19.29 -22.29 3.53
C GLU A 167 -18.22 -22.07 2.44
N VAL A 168 -17.53 -20.92 2.46
CA VAL A 168 -16.46 -20.62 1.49
C VAL A 168 -15.35 -21.70 1.50
N LEU A 169 -15.08 -22.30 2.66
CA LEU A 169 -14.07 -23.36 2.79
C LEU A 169 -14.51 -24.64 2.08
N ARG A 170 -15.81 -24.93 2.03
CA ARG A 170 -16.35 -26.09 1.30
C ARG A 170 -16.30 -25.88 -0.22
N LEU A 171 -16.59 -24.66 -0.69
CA LEU A 171 -16.37 -24.29 -2.10
C LEU A 171 -14.90 -24.47 -2.47
N VAL A 172 -14.08 -24.10 -1.50
CA VAL A 172 -12.68 -24.42 -1.32
C VAL A 172 -12.35 -25.88 -1.59
N GLY A 173 -12.90 -26.78 -0.78
CA GLY A 173 -12.26 -28.07 -0.48
C GLY A 173 -11.22 -27.96 0.64
N LEU A 174 -11.34 -26.94 1.50
CA LEU A 174 -10.63 -26.82 2.78
C LEU A 174 -11.48 -27.40 3.91
N PRO A 175 -10.85 -27.98 4.94
CA PRO A 175 -11.57 -28.49 6.11
C PRO A 175 -12.21 -27.33 6.89
N ARG A 176 -13.37 -27.61 7.50
CA ARG A 176 -14.09 -26.66 8.38
C ARG A 176 -13.54 -26.62 9.81
N ALA A 177 -12.38 -27.23 10.07
CA ALA A 177 -11.72 -27.13 11.37
C ALA A 177 -11.52 -25.64 11.71
N ARG A 178 -12.01 -25.24 12.88
CA ARG A 178 -12.15 -23.85 13.31
C ARG A 178 -10.89 -23.38 14.02
N LEU A 179 -10.45 -22.16 13.74
CA LEU A 179 -9.44 -21.48 14.55
C LEU A 179 -10.07 -20.87 15.81
N SER A 180 -9.28 -20.62 16.85
CA SER A 180 -9.77 -19.96 18.08
C SER A 180 -10.32 -18.56 17.83
N VAL A 181 -9.79 -17.87 16.82
CA VAL A 181 -10.18 -16.50 16.42
C VAL A 181 -11.43 -16.44 15.53
N GLU A 182 -12.00 -17.59 15.17
CA GLU A 182 -13.19 -17.70 14.32
C GLU A 182 -14.45 -18.03 15.13
N GLY A 183 -15.57 -17.39 14.76
CA GLY A 183 -16.90 -17.76 15.25
C GLY A 183 -17.40 -19.13 14.73
N ARG A 184 -18.53 -19.62 15.27
CA ARG A 184 -19.07 -20.97 15.00
C ARG A 184 -19.23 -21.31 13.50
N ASP A 185 -19.76 -20.37 12.73
CA ASP A 185 -20.01 -20.50 11.27
C ASP A 185 -19.21 -19.48 10.46
N GLU A 186 -18.12 -18.98 11.03
CA GLU A 186 -17.24 -18.00 10.42
C GLU A 186 -15.98 -18.67 9.86
N ALA A 187 -15.47 -18.13 8.76
CA ALA A 187 -14.11 -18.33 8.31
C ALA A 187 -13.41 -16.97 8.20
N ASN A 188 -12.16 -16.92 8.63
CA ASN A 188 -11.29 -15.77 8.49
C ASN A 188 -10.11 -16.16 7.58
N PRO A 189 -10.18 -15.84 6.27
CA PRO A 189 -9.13 -16.15 5.30
C PRO A 189 -7.74 -15.70 5.75
N MET A 190 -7.63 -14.48 6.25
CA MET A 190 -6.35 -13.93 6.71
C MET A 190 -5.80 -14.71 7.90
N ALA A 191 -6.63 -14.98 8.93
CA ALA A 191 -6.21 -15.80 10.06
C ALA A 191 -5.76 -17.20 9.63
N ARG A 192 -6.44 -17.81 8.66
CA ARG A 192 -6.05 -19.12 8.13
C ARG A 192 -4.71 -19.09 7.39
N ALA A 193 -4.42 -18.03 6.64
CA ALA A 193 -3.10 -17.86 6.05
C ALA A 193 -2.01 -17.66 7.12
N ILE A 194 -2.27 -16.79 8.10
CA ILE A 194 -1.34 -16.57 9.23
C ILE A 194 -1.09 -17.88 9.99
N ALA A 195 -2.11 -18.71 10.19
CA ALA A 195 -1.95 -19.97 10.91
C ALA A 195 -1.18 -21.06 10.14
N THR A 196 -1.03 -20.94 8.81
CA THR A 196 -0.54 -22.05 7.96
C THR A 196 0.63 -21.72 7.05
N ALA A 197 0.92 -20.44 6.80
CA ALA A 197 2.07 -20.02 6.00
C ALA A 197 3.38 -20.51 6.65
N ASP A 198 4.40 -20.81 5.84
CA ASP A 198 5.74 -21.09 6.37
C ASP A 198 6.35 -19.82 6.97
N VAL A 199 6.10 -18.65 6.38
CA VAL A 199 6.45 -17.34 6.93
C VAL A 199 5.32 -16.34 6.75
N VAL A 200 5.20 -15.43 7.70
CA VAL A 200 4.27 -14.30 7.65
C VAL A 200 5.09 -13.02 7.56
N SER A 201 4.64 -12.05 6.78
CA SER A 201 5.25 -10.73 6.74
C SER A 201 4.22 -9.63 6.84
N THR A 202 4.70 -8.45 7.23
CA THR A 202 3.98 -7.20 7.07
C THR A 202 4.93 -6.10 6.61
N VAL A 203 4.35 -4.96 6.28
CA VAL A 203 4.96 -3.95 5.40
C VAL A 203 5.80 -2.89 6.12
N SER A 204 6.16 -3.12 7.39
CA SER A 204 7.20 -2.37 8.11
C SER A 204 7.63 -3.09 9.40
N GLU A 205 8.80 -2.76 9.92
CA GLU A 205 9.34 -3.35 11.15
C GLU A 205 8.53 -2.93 12.37
N ARG A 206 8.20 -1.64 12.48
CA ARG A 206 7.42 -1.14 13.61
C ARG A 206 6.01 -1.70 13.61
N TYR A 207 5.38 -1.81 12.44
CA TYR A 207 4.04 -2.39 12.39
C TYR A 207 4.05 -3.87 12.75
N ALA A 208 5.10 -4.63 12.41
CA ALA A 208 5.26 -6.01 12.84
C ALA A 208 5.30 -6.16 14.38
N GLU A 209 5.85 -5.17 15.09
CA GLU A 209 5.81 -5.11 16.55
C GLU A 209 4.43 -4.71 17.07
N GLU A 210 3.82 -3.69 16.46
CA GLU A 210 2.54 -3.12 16.87
C GLU A 210 1.39 -4.12 16.76
N ILE A 211 1.29 -4.89 15.67
CA ILE A 211 0.21 -5.88 15.45
C ILE A 211 0.23 -7.06 16.43
N LEU A 212 1.28 -7.19 17.24
CA LEU A 212 1.36 -8.16 18.33
C LEU A 212 0.63 -7.67 19.58
N THR A 213 0.13 -6.43 19.58
CA THR A 213 -0.64 -5.84 20.67
C THR A 213 -2.14 -5.87 20.35
N PRO A 214 -3.02 -5.88 21.38
CA PRO A 214 -4.47 -5.81 21.15
C PRO A 214 -4.91 -4.53 20.42
N GLU A 215 -4.20 -3.41 20.60
CA GLU A 215 -4.54 -2.11 20.00
C GLU A 215 -4.48 -2.14 18.47
N PHE A 216 -3.47 -2.79 17.88
CA PHE A 216 -3.25 -2.82 16.44
C PHE A 216 -3.48 -4.19 15.80
N GLY A 217 -3.63 -5.24 16.60
CA GLY A 217 -3.71 -6.61 16.12
C GLY A 217 -5.09 -7.06 15.65
N GLU A 218 -6.13 -6.21 15.77
CA GLU A 218 -7.47 -6.44 15.20
C GLU A 218 -8.07 -7.82 15.59
N GLY A 219 -7.79 -8.27 16.81
CA GLY A 219 -8.21 -9.58 17.34
C GLY A 219 -7.43 -10.79 16.81
N LEU A 220 -6.38 -10.58 16.02
CA LEU A 220 -5.42 -11.58 15.55
C LEU A 220 -4.07 -11.50 16.29
N ASP A 221 -3.91 -10.59 17.25
CA ASP A 221 -2.68 -10.38 18.03
C ASP A 221 -2.21 -11.68 18.71
N GLY A 222 -3.12 -12.48 19.25
CA GLY A 222 -2.79 -13.79 19.85
C GLY A 222 -2.18 -14.75 18.84
N LEU A 223 -2.83 -14.90 17.68
CA LEU A 223 -2.35 -15.76 16.60
C LEU A 223 -1.01 -15.26 16.02
N LEU A 224 -0.82 -13.95 15.92
CA LEU A 224 0.43 -13.35 15.45
C LEU A 224 1.56 -13.54 16.47
N ARG A 225 1.26 -13.50 17.78
CA ARG A 225 2.25 -13.83 18.83
C ARG A 225 2.69 -15.30 18.74
N ASP A 226 1.77 -16.21 18.46
CA ASP A 226 2.11 -17.64 18.25
C ASP A 226 3.02 -17.84 17.02
N ARG A 227 2.96 -16.90 16.06
CA ARG A 227 3.78 -16.89 14.83
C ARG A 227 4.95 -15.90 14.89
N ARG A 228 5.30 -15.36 16.06
CA ARG A 228 6.28 -14.27 16.20
C ARG A 228 7.64 -14.58 15.54
N ASP A 229 8.13 -15.80 15.70
CA ASP A 229 9.45 -16.20 15.17
C ASP A 229 9.45 -16.29 13.63
N ASP A 230 8.28 -16.44 13.02
CA ASP A 230 8.07 -16.49 11.58
C ASP A 230 7.53 -15.16 11.01
N LEU A 231 7.40 -14.13 11.84
CA LEU A 231 6.83 -12.83 11.46
C LEU A 231 7.94 -11.84 11.05
N TRP A 232 7.89 -11.41 9.80
CA TRP A 232 8.86 -10.48 9.21
C TRP A 232 8.23 -9.10 8.99
N GLY A 233 8.81 -8.06 9.58
CA GLY A 233 8.54 -6.68 9.18
C GLY A 233 9.51 -6.24 8.10
N ILE A 234 9.01 -5.94 6.89
CA ILE A 234 9.83 -5.47 5.77
C ILE A 234 9.21 -4.19 5.22
N THR A 235 9.85 -3.04 5.50
CA THR A 235 9.41 -1.74 4.98
C THR A 235 9.33 -1.73 3.44
N ASN A 236 8.23 -1.23 2.89
CA ASN A 236 8.06 -1.14 1.43
C ASN A 236 9.02 -0.12 0.81
N GLY A 237 9.36 -0.36 -0.46
CA GLY A 237 9.92 0.66 -1.34
C GLY A 237 8.83 1.32 -2.21
N ILE A 238 9.26 2.25 -3.06
CA ILE A 238 8.44 2.83 -4.13
C ILE A 238 9.06 2.56 -5.50
N ASP A 239 8.23 2.65 -6.55
CA ASP A 239 8.73 2.71 -7.92
C ASP A 239 9.35 4.09 -8.17
N THR A 240 10.66 4.20 -7.96
CA THR A 240 11.42 5.44 -8.14
C THR A 240 11.57 5.85 -9.61
N THR A 241 11.16 5.01 -10.56
CA THR A 241 11.15 5.33 -12.00
C THR A 241 9.85 6.04 -12.35
N PHE A 242 8.74 5.57 -11.79
CA PHE A 242 7.44 6.22 -11.92
C PHE A 242 7.35 7.51 -11.09
N PHE A 243 7.89 7.48 -9.86
CA PHE A 243 7.95 8.61 -8.94
C PHE A 243 9.31 9.31 -9.01
N ASP A 244 9.58 10.00 -10.12
CA ASP A 244 10.83 10.71 -10.36
C ASP A 244 10.62 12.19 -10.72
N PRO A 245 10.85 13.16 -9.80
CA PRO A 245 10.68 14.58 -10.11
C PRO A 245 11.60 15.09 -11.23
N ALA A 246 12.62 14.34 -11.63
CA ALA A 246 13.47 14.68 -12.77
C ALA A 246 12.85 14.34 -14.13
N ARG A 247 11.80 13.49 -14.16
CA ARG A 247 11.23 12.91 -15.39
C ARG A 247 9.71 12.80 -15.39
N ASP A 248 9.06 13.14 -14.29
CA ASP A 248 7.62 12.99 -14.12
C ASP A 248 6.85 13.87 -15.12
N PRO A 249 6.12 13.28 -16.08
CA PRO A 249 5.43 14.05 -17.12
C PRO A 249 4.20 14.81 -16.59
N HIS A 250 3.81 14.59 -15.34
CA HIS A 250 2.61 15.20 -14.75
C HIS A 250 2.90 16.51 -14.02
N ILE A 251 4.17 16.89 -13.84
CA ILE A 251 4.57 18.08 -13.08
C ILE A 251 5.02 19.22 -14.00
N ALA A 252 4.84 20.46 -13.54
CA ALA A 252 5.03 21.64 -14.39
C ALA A 252 6.50 21.93 -14.75
N ALA A 253 7.44 21.50 -13.90
CA ALA A 253 8.86 21.65 -14.14
C ALA A 253 9.62 20.53 -13.42
N HIS A 254 10.59 19.93 -14.12
CA HIS A 254 11.45 18.91 -13.53
C HIS A 254 12.49 19.53 -12.59
N TYR A 255 12.91 18.77 -11.58
CA TYR A 255 13.92 19.17 -10.62
C TYR A 255 14.62 17.97 -9.97
N SER A 256 15.70 18.23 -9.25
CA SER A 256 16.46 17.23 -8.51
C SER A 256 16.86 17.74 -7.13
N ALA A 257 17.51 16.89 -6.33
CA ALA A 257 18.07 17.30 -5.05
C ALA A 257 19.14 18.40 -5.20
N ASP A 258 19.84 18.42 -6.33
CA ASP A 258 20.92 19.35 -6.67
C ASP A 258 20.41 20.66 -7.30
N ASP A 259 19.29 20.60 -8.05
CA ASP A 259 18.62 21.78 -8.62
C ASP A 259 17.13 21.75 -8.31
N GLN A 260 16.72 22.51 -7.29
CA GLN A 260 15.36 22.54 -6.76
C GLN A 260 14.49 23.65 -7.36
N ARG A 261 14.98 24.42 -8.34
CA ARG A 261 14.25 25.57 -8.90
C ARG A 261 12.91 25.16 -9.52
N GLY A 262 12.86 23.99 -10.16
CA GLY A 262 11.62 23.44 -10.73
C GLY A 262 10.52 23.19 -9.69
N LYS A 263 10.88 22.95 -8.41
CA LYS A 263 9.89 22.78 -7.34
C LYS A 263 9.10 24.06 -7.06
N ALA A 264 9.76 25.23 -7.11
CA ALA A 264 9.09 26.52 -6.94
C ALA A 264 8.11 26.81 -8.08
N ALA A 265 8.47 26.45 -9.33
CA ALA A 265 7.56 26.49 -10.46
C ALA A 265 6.36 25.55 -10.28
N CYS A 266 6.59 24.30 -9.82
CA CYS A 266 5.52 23.37 -9.49
C CYS A 266 4.57 23.92 -8.42
N LYS A 267 5.09 24.57 -7.38
CA LYS A 267 4.29 25.21 -6.32
C LYS A 267 3.38 26.30 -6.87
N ALA A 268 3.91 27.22 -7.68
CA ALA A 268 3.13 28.31 -8.27
C ALA A 268 2.01 27.79 -9.19
N VAL A 269 2.30 26.73 -9.97
CA VAL A 269 1.28 26.09 -10.82
C VAL A 269 0.22 25.37 -9.98
N LEU A 270 0.62 24.61 -8.95
CA LEU A 270 -0.31 23.94 -8.03
C LEU A 270 -1.25 24.95 -7.36
N GLN A 271 -0.70 26.08 -6.88
CA GLN A 271 -1.51 27.15 -6.28
C GLN A 271 -2.53 27.68 -7.29
N LYS A 272 -2.07 28.04 -8.50
CA LYS A 272 -2.93 28.59 -9.55
C LYS A 272 -4.03 27.62 -9.99
N GLU A 273 -3.70 26.37 -10.28
CA GLU A 273 -4.67 25.37 -10.79
C GLU A 273 -5.70 24.97 -9.71
N SER A 274 -5.28 25.00 -8.44
CA SER A 274 -6.13 24.65 -7.30
C SER A 274 -6.99 25.82 -6.80
N GLY A 275 -6.87 27.01 -7.43
CA GLY A 275 -7.59 28.21 -7.01
C GLY A 275 -7.08 28.84 -5.70
N LEU A 276 -5.85 28.52 -5.30
CA LEU A 276 -5.16 29.16 -4.19
C LEU A 276 -4.54 30.50 -4.63
N VAL A 277 -4.31 31.39 -3.68
CA VAL A 277 -3.52 32.60 -3.92
C VAL A 277 -2.09 32.19 -4.28
N VAL A 278 -1.57 32.67 -5.40
CA VAL A 278 -0.18 32.39 -5.78
C VAL A 278 0.75 33.24 -4.92
N ASP A 279 1.42 32.58 -3.97
CA ASP A 279 2.36 33.21 -3.03
C ASP A 279 3.51 32.24 -2.75
N ALA A 280 4.72 32.63 -3.14
CA ALA A 280 5.92 31.82 -2.95
C ALA A 280 6.28 31.64 -1.45
N ALA A 281 5.96 32.63 -0.61
CA ALA A 281 6.27 32.62 0.82
C ALA A 281 5.26 31.83 1.65
N ALA A 282 4.00 31.70 1.20
CA ALA A 282 2.98 30.92 1.89
C ALA A 282 3.33 29.41 1.88
N PRO A 283 3.46 28.74 3.03
CA PRO A 283 3.73 27.30 3.06
C PRO A 283 2.51 26.51 2.57
N VAL A 284 2.73 25.57 1.64
CA VAL A 284 1.67 24.72 1.09
C VAL A 284 1.73 23.33 1.70
N PHE A 285 0.62 22.88 2.28
CA PHE A 285 0.44 21.54 2.82
C PHE A 285 -0.42 20.70 1.88
N GLY A 286 0.02 19.47 1.61
CA GLY A 286 -0.72 18.48 0.82
C GLY A 286 -1.29 17.36 1.69
N VAL A 287 -2.50 16.92 1.35
CA VAL A 287 -3.13 15.69 1.87
C VAL A 287 -3.59 14.87 0.67
N ILE A 288 -3.15 13.62 0.57
CA ILE A 288 -3.60 12.68 -0.46
C ILE A 288 -4.02 11.37 0.22
N GLY A 289 -5.25 10.92 -0.02
CA GLY A 289 -5.67 9.58 0.40
C GLY A 289 -7.15 9.46 0.75
N ARG A 290 -7.51 8.35 1.40
CA ARG A 290 -8.89 8.10 1.83
C ARG A 290 -9.23 9.01 3.01
N LEU A 291 -10.38 9.70 2.93
CA LEU A 291 -10.88 10.60 3.96
C LEU A 291 -11.68 9.81 5.00
N VAL A 292 -10.98 8.97 5.76
CA VAL A 292 -11.54 8.07 6.78
C VAL A 292 -10.76 8.20 8.09
N GLU A 293 -11.37 7.81 9.20
CA GLU A 293 -10.78 7.93 10.55
C GLU A 293 -9.38 7.30 10.65
N GLN A 294 -9.15 6.15 10.01
CA GLN A 294 -7.82 5.53 9.94
C GLN A 294 -6.71 6.52 9.51
N LYS A 295 -7.01 7.45 8.60
CA LYS A 295 -6.06 8.42 8.03
C LYS A 295 -5.97 9.74 8.81
N GLY A 296 -6.59 9.84 9.99
CA GLY A 296 -6.51 11.03 10.82
C GLY A 296 -7.32 12.21 10.29
N VAL A 297 -8.39 11.95 9.55
CA VAL A 297 -9.21 13.02 8.94
C VAL A 297 -9.93 13.88 9.99
N ASP A 298 -10.23 13.32 11.15
CA ASP A 298 -10.67 14.02 12.36
C ASP A 298 -9.61 15.02 12.85
N LEU A 299 -8.34 14.61 12.96
CA LEU A 299 -7.23 15.50 13.31
C LEU A 299 -7.01 16.58 12.25
N LEU A 300 -7.04 16.21 10.96
CA LEU A 300 -6.88 17.15 9.85
C LEU A 300 -7.96 18.23 9.88
N THR A 301 -9.24 17.84 9.99
CA THR A 301 -10.36 18.80 10.01
C THR A 301 -10.38 19.66 11.28
N ALA A 302 -9.90 19.15 12.42
CA ALA A 302 -9.76 19.92 13.65
C ALA A 302 -8.65 20.99 13.57
N VAL A 303 -7.51 20.67 12.95
CA VAL A 303 -6.34 21.56 12.91
C VAL A 303 -6.34 22.51 11.69
N ALA A 304 -7.04 22.17 10.61
CA ALA A 304 -7.04 22.94 9.37
C ALA A 304 -7.43 24.43 9.55
N PRO A 305 -8.47 24.82 10.31
CA PRO A 305 -8.78 26.25 10.52
C PRO A 305 -7.59 27.03 11.11
N TRP A 306 -6.99 26.50 12.18
CA TRP A 306 -5.80 27.10 12.82
C TRP A 306 -4.61 27.17 11.86
N LEU A 307 -4.38 26.12 11.06
CA LEU A 307 -3.31 26.10 10.06
C LEU A 307 -3.47 27.25 9.04
N LEU A 308 -4.68 27.47 8.54
CA LEU A 308 -4.99 28.53 7.57
C LEU A 308 -4.87 29.93 8.19
N GLU A 309 -5.17 30.09 9.48
CA GLU A 309 -4.94 31.33 10.23
C GLU A 309 -3.44 31.65 10.39
N LYS A 310 -2.58 30.64 10.46
CA LYS A 310 -1.11 30.81 10.48
C LYS A 310 -0.52 31.20 9.12
N GLY A 311 -1.36 31.48 8.12
CA GLY A 311 -0.93 31.93 6.78
C GLY A 311 -0.45 30.80 5.88
N ALA A 312 -0.80 29.55 6.19
CA ALA A 312 -0.55 28.41 5.32
C ALA A 312 -1.68 28.20 4.31
N GLN A 313 -1.41 27.36 3.31
CA GLN A 313 -2.38 26.88 2.35
C GLN A 313 -2.47 25.36 2.42
N LEU A 314 -3.64 24.81 2.08
CA LEU A 314 -3.92 23.38 2.15
C LEU A 314 -4.55 22.88 0.86
N VAL A 315 -3.98 21.82 0.29
CA VAL A 315 -4.55 21.09 -0.85
C VAL A 315 -4.94 19.68 -0.38
N VAL A 316 -6.22 19.34 -0.51
CA VAL A 316 -6.77 18.03 -0.12
C VAL A 316 -7.27 17.31 -1.35
N LEU A 317 -6.71 16.13 -1.63
CA LEU A 317 -7.16 15.21 -2.67
C LEU A 317 -7.56 13.87 -2.03
N GLY A 318 -8.83 13.51 -2.15
CA GLY A 318 -9.29 12.25 -1.59
C GLY A 318 -10.80 12.07 -1.58
N SER A 319 -11.25 10.88 -1.24
CA SER A 319 -12.67 10.60 -0.96
C SER A 319 -12.78 9.60 0.18
N GLY A 320 -13.95 9.53 0.81
CA GLY A 320 -14.12 8.64 1.95
C GLY A 320 -15.48 8.78 2.61
N ASP A 321 -15.46 9.00 3.92
CA ASP A 321 -16.67 9.10 4.70
C ASP A 321 -17.46 10.38 4.33
N PRO A 322 -18.76 10.27 3.98
CA PRO A 322 -19.57 11.42 3.60
C PRO A 322 -19.62 12.53 4.65
N SER A 323 -19.53 12.21 5.95
CA SER A 323 -19.54 13.19 7.03
C SER A 323 -18.25 14.02 7.05
N TYR A 324 -17.09 13.40 6.83
CA TYR A 324 -15.82 14.12 6.71
C TYR A 324 -15.73 14.90 5.40
N GLU A 325 -16.25 14.35 4.29
CA GLU A 325 -16.35 15.12 3.04
C GLU A 325 -17.22 16.37 3.19
N ALA A 326 -18.33 16.30 3.93
CA ALA A 326 -19.18 17.46 4.21
C ALA A 326 -18.41 18.55 4.99
N LYS A 327 -17.68 18.18 6.05
CA LYS A 327 -16.82 19.12 6.81
C LYS A 327 -15.77 19.78 5.93
N TRP A 328 -15.11 19.02 5.05
CA TRP A 328 -14.15 19.59 4.11
C TRP A 328 -14.78 20.54 3.11
N ARG A 329 -15.98 20.24 2.58
CA ARG A 329 -16.70 21.13 1.67
C ARG A 329 -17.04 22.46 2.36
N GLU A 330 -17.49 22.42 3.61
CA GLU A 330 -17.79 23.61 4.41
C GLU A 330 -16.53 24.47 4.65
N LEU A 331 -15.42 23.84 5.04
CA LEU A 331 -14.17 24.56 5.25
C LEU A 331 -13.62 25.15 3.95
N ALA A 332 -13.67 24.41 2.84
CA ALA A 332 -13.25 24.89 1.51
C ALA A 332 -14.07 26.10 1.06
N ALA A 333 -15.38 26.08 1.31
CA ALA A 333 -16.28 27.18 0.92
C ALA A 333 -15.98 28.48 1.69
N SER A 334 -15.57 28.38 2.97
CA SER A 334 -15.28 29.53 3.84
C SER A 334 -13.83 30.03 3.76
N THR A 335 -12.92 29.31 3.10
CA THR A 335 -11.48 29.64 3.07
C THR A 335 -10.89 29.72 1.65
N LYS A 336 -11.69 30.27 0.71
CA LYS A 336 -11.29 30.48 -0.70
C LYS A 336 -9.91 31.13 -0.80
N GLY A 337 -9.08 30.62 -1.71
CA GLY A 337 -7.71 31.09 -1.91
C GLY A 337 -6.68 30.51 -0.93
N ARG A 338 -7.11 29.80 0.12
CA ARG A 338 -6.20 29.14 1.09
C ARG A 338 -6.42 27.63 1.22
N LEU A 339 -7.63 27.14 0.96
CA LEU A 339 -7.91 25.70 0.90
C LEU A 339 -8.46 25.29 -0.46
N ALA A 340 -7.91 24.22 -1.01
CA ALA A 340 -8.41 23.55 -2.20
C ALA A 340 -8.82 22.10 -1.87
N LEU A 341 -10.00 21.70 -2.31
CA LEU A 341 -10.55 20.37 -2.11
C LEU A 341 -10.89 19.73 -3.45
N THR A 342 -10.33 18.56 -3.71
CA THR A 342 -10.70 17.70 -4.84
C THR A 342 -11.17 16.36 -4.31
N LEU A 343 -12.45 16.07 -4.52
CA LEU A 343 -13.03 14.80 -4.09
C LEU A 343 -12.89 13.74 -5.17
N GLY A 344 -12.39 12.57 -4.78
CA GLY A 344 -12.16 11.43 -5.67
C GLY A 344 -10.68 11.07 -5.81
N PHE A 345 -10.32 10.49 -6.94
CA PHE A 345 -8.96 10.07 -7.25
C PHE A 345 -8.50 10.70 -8.57
N ASP A 346 -7.37 11.40 -8.51
CA ASP A 346 -6.67 11.95 -9.67
C ASP A 346 -5.17 11.72 -9.49
N ALA A 347 -4.61 10.76 -10.23
CA ALA A 347 -3.20 10.38 -10.13
C ALA A 347 -2.26 11.53 -10.55
N ALA A 348 -2.65 12.32 -11.56
CA ALA A 348 -1.84 13.40 -12.06
C ALA A 348 -1.82 14.57 -11.06
N LEU A 349 -2.98 14.89 -10.47
CA LEU A 349 -3.05 15.88 -9.39
C LEU A 349 -2.27 15.42 -8.15
N ALA A 350 -2.30 14.13 -7.80
CA ALA A 350 -1.49 13.60 -6.70
C ALA A 350 0.01 13.87 -6.91
N GLN A 351 0.55 13.61 -8.11
CA GLN A 351 1.94 13.93 -8.44
C GLN A 351 2.23 15.44 -8.40
N ARG A 352 1.31 16.29 -8.88
CA ARG A 352 1.45 17.74 -8.76
C ARG A 352 1.42 18.24 -7.32
N ILE A 353 0.62 17.62 -6.45
CA ILE A 353 0.64 17.89 -5.00
C ILE A 353 1.99 17.49 -4.40
N TYR A 354 2.49 16.28 -4.68
CA TYR A 354 3.83 15.88 -4.23
C TYR A 354 4.92 16.83 -4.73
N ALA A 355 4.80 17.34 -5.96
CA ALA A 355 5.79 18.24 -6.52
C ALA A 355 5.68 19.68 -6.00
N GLY A 356 4.48 20.21 -5.85
CA GLY A 356 4.24 21.63 -5.53
C GLY A 356 4.09 21.94 -4.05
N ALA A 357 3.72 20.98 -3.20
CA ALA A 357 3.62 21.20 -1.77
C ALA A 357 5.00 21.34 -1.10
N ASP A 358 5.03 22.04 0.03
CA ASP A 358 6.20 22.10 0.92
C ASP A 358 6.14 20.99 1.97
N PHE A 359 4.93 20.69 2.45
CA PHE A 359 4.66 19.71 3.49
C PHE A 359 3.63 18.66 3.07
N PHE A 360 3.75 17.45 3.60
CA PHE A 360 2.77 16.38 3.41
C PHE A 360 2.23 15.89 4.75
N LEU A 361 0.91 15.99 4.96
CA LEU A 361 0.30 15.65 6.25
C LEU A 361 -0.19 14.20 6.26
N MET A 362 0.30 13.41 7.23
CA MET A 362 -0.16 12.04 7.48
C MET A 362 -0.38 11.78 8.98
N PRO A 363 -1.43 12.34 9.60
CA PRO A 363 -1.74 12.11 11.01
C PRO A 363 -2.45 10.77 11.24
N SER A 364 -2.05 9.70 10.53
CA SER A 364 -2.76 8.41 10.54
C SER A 364 -2.89 7.84 11.96
N ARG A 365 -4.08 7.29 12.26
CA ARG A 365 -4.35 6.56 13.51
C ARG A 365 -3.58 5.25 13.56
N PHE A 366 -3.45 4.60 12.42
CA PHE A 366 -2.50 3.51 12.18
C PHE A 366 -2.11 3.50 10.71
N GLU A 367 -0.87 3.12 10.43
CA GLU A 367 -0.32 3.14 9.07
C GLU A 367 0.67 1.97 8.90
N PRO A 368 0.24 0.83 8.33
CA PRO A 368 1.09 -0.37 8.23
C PRO A 368 2.45 -0.09 7.60
N CYS A 369 2.44 0.67 6.50
CA CYS A 369 3.65 1.22 5.89
C CYS A 369 3.49 2.71 5.61
N GLY A 370 2.46 3.05 4.82
CA GLY A 370 2.36 4.35 4.15
C GLY A 370 3.29 4.39 2.95
N LEU A 371 2.78 4.75 1.78
CA LEU A 371 3.60 5.04 0.60
C LEU A 371 3.72 6.56 0.36
N GLY A 372 2.77 7.34 0.87
CA GLY A 372 2.69 8.77 0.61
C GLY A 372 3.89 9.54 1.15
N GLN A 373 4.41 9.19 2.33
CA GLN A 373 5.61 9.80 2.89
C GLN A 373 6.87 9.47 2.08
N LEU A 374 6.98 8.25 1.55
CA LEU A 374 8.13 7.87 0.72
C LEU A 374 8.12 8.64 -0.60
N ILE A 375 6.95 8.78 -1.21
CA ILE A 375 6.76 9.60 -2.43
C ILE A 375 7.00 11.08 -2.10
N SER A 376 6.50 11.58 -0.97
CA SER A 376 6.69 12.98 -0.59
C SER A 376 8.17 13.30 -0.36
N LEU A 377 8.91 12.46 0.37
CA LEU A 377 10.35 12.58 0.58
C LEU A 377 11.10 12.59 -0.75
N ARG A 378 10.76 11.68 -1.67
CA ARG A 378 11.34 11.61 -3.03
C ARG A 378 11.14 12.91 -3.82
N TYR A 379 10.01 13.58 -3.65
CA TYR A 379 9.68 14.86 -4.29
C TYR A 379 10.10 16.08 -3.46
N GLY A 380 10.80 15.87 -2.34
CA GLY A 380 11.25 16.95 -1.47
C GLY A 380 10.11 17.69 -0.76
N THR A 381 8.98 17.02 -0.55
CA THR A 381 7.84 17.50 0.23
C THR A 381 7.91 16.85 1.61
N ILE A 382 8.19 17.67 2.62
CA ILE A 382 8.60 17.22 3.93
C ILE A 382 7.39 16.69 4.72
N PRO A 383 7.38 15.42 5.14
CA PRO A 383 6.22 14.85 5.79
C PRO A 383 6.09 15.33 7.25
N VAL A 384 4.85 15.54 7.68
CA VAL A 384 4.46 15.72 9.09
C VAL A 384 3.53 14.57 9.45
N VAL A 385 4.01 13.67 10.31
CA VAL A 385 3.39 12.35 10.50
C VAL A 385 3.12 12.04 11.96
N ARG A 386 2.17 11.14 12.22
CA ARG A 386 2.17 10.43 13.50
C ARG A 386 3.23 9.32 13.46
N ALA A 387 4.01 9.16 14.52
CA ALA A 387 5.00 8.10 14.68
C ALA A 387 4.32 6.75 14.98
N VAL A 388 3.71 6.15 13.94
CA VAL A 388 3.03 4.85 14.00
C VAL A 388 3.39 4.01 12.78
N GLY A 389 3.48 2.69 12.96
CA GLY A 389 3.79 1.73 11.90
C GLY A 389 4.94 2.19 10.99
N GLY A 390 4.77 2.10 9.68
CA GLY A 390 5.85 2.44 8.75
C GLY A 390 6.21 3.93 8.72
N LEU A 391 5.35 4.84 9.21
CA LEU A 391 5.70 6.25 9.34
C LEU A 391 6.82 6.44 10.36
N ALA A 392 6.78 5.70 11.47
CA ALA A 392 7.85 5.72 12.48
C ALA A 392 9.17 5.11 11.97
N ASN A 393 9.12 4.19 11.00
CA ASN A 393 10.33 3.63 10.38
C ASN A 393 10.97 4.55 9.36
N THR A 394 10.16 5.38 8.67
CA THR A 394 10.57 6.10 7.46
C THR A 394 10.71 7.60 7.65
N VAL A 395 10.08 8.17 8.69
CA VAL A 395 10.18 9.59 9.02
C VAL A 395 10.94 9.78 10.33
N HIS A 396 12.11 10.39 10.24
CA HIS A 396 12.96 10.73 11.37
C HIS A 396 12.77 12.21 11.71
N ASP A 397 12.33 12.48 12.95
CA ASP A 397 12.07 13.84 13.41
C ASP A 397 13.34 14.70 13.34
N VAL A 398 13.24 15.86 12.69
CA VAL A 398 14.36 16.81 12.52
C VAL A 398 14.93 17.33 13.82
N ASP A 399 14.10 17.49 14.87
CA ASP A 399 14.55 18.04 16.15
C ASP A 399 15.20 16.96 17.02
N ALA A 400 14.74 15.71 16.89
CA ALA A 400 15.33 14.58 17.62
C ALA A 400 16.61 14.02 16.94
N HIS A 401 16.76 14.19 15.62
CA HIS A 401 17.86 13.61 14.84
C HIS A 401 18.58 14.69 14.04
N ALA A 402 19.31 15.56 14.75
CA ALA A 402 20.07 16.66 14.13
C ALA A 402 20.96 16.17 12.97
N GLY A 403 20.78 16.78 11.79
CA GLY A 403 21.52 16.44 10.57
C GLY A 403 21.07 15.17 9.83
N LYS A 404 20.15 14.37 10.41
CA LYS A 404 19.63 13.14 9.81
C LYS A 404 18.11 13.11 9.65
N GLY A 405 17.38 14.00 10.33
CA GLY A 405 15.93 14.04 10.22
C GLY A 405 15.46 14.53 8.85
N ASN A 406 14.31 13.98 8.44
CA ASN A 406 13.73 14.14 7.11
C ASN A 406 12.27 14.58 7.16
N GLY A 407 11.69 14.74 8.36
CA GLY A 407 10.33 15.22 8.57
C GLY A 407 10.05 15.59 10.02
N PHE A 408 8.77 15.80 10.31
CA PHE A 408 8.28 16.12 11.66
C PHE A 408 7.35 15.02 12.12
N SER A 409 7.47 14.62 13.38
CA SER A 409 6.65 13.55 13.94
C SER A 409 5.97 13.98 15.25
N PHE A 410 4.82 13.38 15.53
CA PHE A 410 4.15 13.45 16.83
C PHE A 410 3.68 12.06 17.24
N THR A 411 3.45 11.82 18.53
CA THR A 411 3.08 10.48 19.03
C THR A 411 1.64 10.39 19.53
N PRO A 412 1.16 11.28 20.43
CA PRO A 412 -0.23 11.23 20.89
C PRO A 412 -1.20 11.48 19.73
N TYR A 413 -2.24 10.66 19.59
CA TYR A 413 -3.28 10.88 18.57
C TYR A 413 -4.24 11.97 19.02
N GLU A 414 -3.75 13.22 19.05
CA GLU A 414 -4.47 14.37 19.60
C GLU A 414 -4.26 15.60 18.71
N PRO A 415 -5.29 16.45 18.53
CA PRO A 415 -5.16 17.67 17.73
C PRO A 415 -4.04 18.61 18.21
N ALA A 416 -3.81 18.70 19.53
CA ALA A 416 -2.77 19.56 20.09
C ALA A 416 -1.36 19.08 19.73
N ALA A 417 -1.10 17.77 19.83
CA ALA A 417 0.19 17.19 19.45
C ALA A 417 0.44 17.30 17.93
N PHE A 418 -0.61 17.16 17.12
CA PHE A 418 -0.50 17.36 15.67
C PHE A 418 -0.21 18.83 15.31
N ALA A 419 -0.92 19.77 15.95
CA ALA A 419 -0.70 21.20 15.77
C ALA A 419 0.72 21.62 16.19
N ASP A 420 1.26 21.06 17.28
CA ASP A 420 2.65 21.30 17.70
C ASP A 420 3.66 20.88 16.62
N ALA A 421 3.54 19.66 16.07
CA ALA A 421 4.42 19.22 14.99
C ALA A 421 4.33 20.11 13.75
N ILE A 422 3.13 20.57 13.39
CA ILE A 422 2.94 21.55 12.31
C ILE A 422 3.57 22.90 12.66
N GLN A 423 3.48 23.35 13.91
CA GLN A 423 4.09 24.59 14.34
C GLN A 423 5.61 24.55 14.25
N ARG A 424 6.25 23.45 14.68
CA ARG A 424 7.69 23.21 14.49
C ARG A 424 8.07 23.22 13.01
N ALA A 425 7.26 22.58 12.17
CA ALA A 425 7.41 22.58 10.73
C ALA A 425 7.37 23.99 10.12
N LEU A 426 6.37 24.80 10.49
CA LEU A 426 6.22 26.19 10.05
C LEU A 426 7.38 27.07 10.53
N HIS A 427 7.83 26.92 11.78
CA HIS A 427 9.01 27.63 12.29
C HIS A 427 10.24 27.28 11.45
N ARG A 428 10.49 25.99 11.21
CA ARG A 428 11.63 25.53 10.42
C ARG A 428 11.63 26.04 8.98
N TYR A 429 10.44 26.14 8.36
CA TYR A 429 10.26 26.66 7.01
C TYR A 429 10.57 28.16 6.90
N ARG A 430 10.29 28.92 7.97
CA ARG A 430 10.43 30.39 8.01
C ARG A 430 11.76 30.87 8.62
N ALA A 431 12.49 29.99 9.29
CA ALA A 431 13.68 30.37 10.05
C ALA A 431 14.92 30.58 9.15
N ASP A 432 15.77 31.51 9.55
CA ASP A 432 17.06 31.84 8.92
C ASP A 432 18.22 30.89 9.33
N GLY A 433 17.88 29.64 9.71
CA GLY A 433 18.82 28.62 10.17
C GLY A 433 19.43 27.79 9.02
N GLU A 434 19.51 26.46 9.18
CA GLU A 434 19.85 25.57 8.06
C GLU A 434 18.87 25.86 6.89
N PRO A 435 19.34 26.06 5.65
CA PRO A 435 18.43 26.35 4.54
C PRO A 435 17.36 25.28 4.36
N TRP A 436 16.10 25.68 4.13
CA TRP A 436 15.02 24.73 3.83
C TRP A 436 15.35 23.80 2.65
N SER A 437 16.10 24.32 1.67
CA SER A 437 16.61 23.55 0.54
C SER A 437 17.56 22.42 0.95
N ALA A 438 18.30 22.55 2.06
CA ALA A 438 19.20 21.52 2.56
C ALA A 438 18.43 20.34 3.17
N LEU A 439 17.42 20.60 4.01
CA LEU A 439 16.50 19.57 4.52
C LEU A 439 15.80 18.85 3.37
N ARG A 440 15.31 19.60 2.39
CA ARG A 440 14.70 19.05 1.19
C ARG A 440 15.66 18.19 0.36
N ALA A 441 16.90 18.65 0.15
CA ALA A 441 17.91 17.87 -0.57
C ALA A 441 18.22 16.56 0.15
N ARG A 442 18.32 16.61 1.50
CA ARG A 442 18.55 15.42 2.33
C ARG A 442 17.43 14.40 2.14
N ALA A 443 16.17 14.82 2.30
CA ALA A 443 15.00 13.95 2.07
C ALA A 443 14.98 13.34 0.67
N MET A 444 15.26 14.13 -0.37
CA MET A 444 15.25 13.64 -1.76
C MET A 444 16.37 12.64 -2.10
N ARG A 445 17.46 12.62 -1.32
CA ARG A 445 18.60 11.71 -1.52
C ARG A 445 18.46 10.38 -0.79
N GLU A 446 17.45 10.23 0.06
CA GLU A 446 17.20 8.95 0.71
C GLU A 446 16.81 7.88 -0.31
N ASP A 447 17.35 6.67 -0.11
CA ASP A 447 16.98 5.53 -0.93
C ASP A 447 15.72 4.87 -0.37
N HIS A 448 14.60 5.19 -0.99
CA HIS A 448 13.31 4.53 -0.76
C HIS A 448 12.92 3.59 -1.90
N SER A 449 13.88 3.16 -2.71
CA SER A 449 13.65 2.16 -3.75
C SER A 449 13.42 0.78 -3.15
N TRP A 450 12.98 -0.16 -3.98
CA TRP A 450 12.84 -1.56 -3.59
C TRP A 450 14.18 -2.30 -3.41
N THR A 451 15.33 -1.69 -3.71
CA THR A 451 16.61 -2.42 -3.73
C THR A 451 16.97 -3.05 -2.38
N ALA A 452 16.82 -2.31 -1.28
CA ALA A 452 17.09 -2.84 0.05
C ALA A 452 16.00 -3.83 0.50
N SER A 453 14.73 -3.48 0.32
CA SER A 453 13.60 -4.31 0.74
C SER A 453 13.55 -5.65 -0.01
N ALA A 454 13.82 -5.66 -1.32
CA ALA A 454 13.81 -6.88 -2.13
C ALA A 454 14.85 -7.91 -1.65
N LYS A 455 16.03 -7.46 -1.19
CA LYS A 455 17.03 -8.36 -0.59
C LYS A 455 16.49 -9.04 0.67
N ARG A 456 15.80 -8.28 1.53
CA ARG A 456 15.16 -8.81 2.73
C ARG A 456 14.01 -9.78 2.41
N TYR A 457 13.24 -9.53 1.34
CA TYR A 457 12.27 -10.51 0.85
C TYR A 457 12.95 -11.80 0.37
N VAL A 458 14.10 -11.73 -0.30
CA VAL A 458 14.87 -12.93 -0.69
C VAL A 458 15.35 -13.72 0.54
N GLU A 459 15.83 -13.04 1.58
CA GLU A 459 16.19 -13.67 2.87
C GLU A 459 15.00 -14.38 3.50
N MET A 460 13.83 -13.72 3.54
CA MET A 460 12.58 -14.30 4.03
C MET A 460 12.17 -15.54 3.22
N TYR A 461 12.27 -15.49 1.89
CA TYR A 461 11.97 -16.63 1.02
C TYR A 461 12.92 -17.82 1.23
N ALA A 462 14.20 -17.54 1.49
CA ALA A 462 15.17 -18.56 1.85
C ALA A 462 14.84 -19.22 3.20
N ALA A 463 14.41 -18.42 4.19
CA ALA A 463 13.94 -18.93 5.48
C ALA A 463 12.70 -19.83 5.32
N ALA A 464 11.69 -19.37 4.56
CA ALA A 464 10.49 -20.14 4.26
C ALA A 464 10.79 -21.47 3.56
N SER A 465 11.68 -21.44 2.57
CA SER A 465 12.11 -22.64 1.84
C SER A 465 12.86 -23.63 2.73
N LYS A 466 13.64 -23.13 3.69
CA LYS A 466 14.34 -23.97 4.67
C LYS A 466 13.35 -24.64 5.64
N ALA A 467 12.39 -23.89 6.16
CA ALA A 467 11.34 -24.42 7.03
C ALA A 467 10.51 -25.51 6.33
N ARG A 468 10.08 -25.24 5.09
CA ARG A 468 9.31 -26.19 4.27
C ARG A 468 10.05 -27.51 4.01
N ARG A 469 11.37 -27.49 3.85
CA ARG A 469 12.18 -28.71 3.68
C ARG A 469 12.36 -29.51 4.96
N ALA A 470 12.17 -28.88 6.12
CA ALA A 470 12.35 -29.52 7.43
C ALA A 470 11.05 -30.16 7.97
N ALA A 471 9.89 -29.69 7.49
CA ALA A 471 8.56 -30.23 7.80
C ALA A 471 8.18 -31.39 6.86
#